data_AF-A0A968BVJ8-F1
#
_entry.id   AF-A0A968BVJ8-F1
#
_cell.length_a   1.000
_cell.length_b   1.000
_cell.length_c   1.000
_cell.angle_alpha   90.00
_cell.angle_beta   90.00
_cell.angle_gamma   90.00
#
_symmetry.space_group_name_H-M   'P 1'
#
loop_
_entity.id
_entity.type
_entity.pdbx_description
1 polymer ?
#
loop_
_entity_poly.entity_id
_entity_poly.type
_entity_poly.pdbx_seq_one_letter_code
_entity_poly.pdbx_strand_id
1 'polypeptide(L)'
;ERVHEKLHYSSELREEKLTGDLLHYTYRDLNHYLVKSAHYAEAWAQQRYEKGKKGSLLQAFIHGVGCFVKMYLVRAGFLDGRQGLLLALLSAHSTFVKYADLWVRYQPAKEEKQR
;
A
#
# COMPACT_ATOMS: atom_id res chain seq x y z
N GLU A 1 -10.49 -10.32 7.18
CA GLU A 1 -9.30 -9.45 6.97
C GLU A 1 -8.33 -10.27 6.12
N ARG A 2 -8.05 -9.88 4.87
CA ARG A 2 -7.33 -10.77 3.91
C ARG A 2 -5.81 -10.70 4.00
N VAL A 3 -5.25 -9.82 4.82
CA VAL A 3 -3.80 -9.50 4.83
C VAL A 3 -3.18 -9.59 6.22
N HIS A 4 -3.95 -10.01 7.22
CA HIS A 4 -3.46 -10.27 8.57
C HIS A 4 -3.65 -11.75 8.85
N GLU A 5 -2.57 -12.50 8.65
CA GLU A 5 -2.48 -13.87 9.13
C GLU A 5 -2.51 -13.84 10.67
N LYS A 6 -3.25 -14.78 11.24
CA LYS A 6 -3.32 -15.00 12.68
C LYS A 6 -2.81 -16.39 12.97
N LEU A 7 -1.99 -16.52 14.01
CA LEU A 7 -1.58 -17.82 14.51
C LEU A 7 -2.79 -18.46 15.21
N HIS A 8 -3.17 -19.66 14.77
CA HIS A 8 -4.15 -20.49 15.48
C HIS A 8 -3.38 -21.50 16.33
N TYR A 9 -3.51 -21.42 17.65
CA TYR A 9 -2.79 -22.28 18.58
C TYR A 9 -3.68 -22.70 19.77
N SER A 10 -3.33 -23.83 20.39
CA SER A 10 -4.05 -24.35 21.56
C SER A 10 -3.95 -23.37 22.74
N SER A 11 -5.03 -23.25 23.51
CA SER A 11 -5.07 -22.45 24.75
C SER A 11 -4.12 -22.95 25.84
N GLU A 12 -3.53 -24.13 25.67
CA GLU A 12 -2.55 -24.73 26.60
C GLU A 12 -1.11 -24.23 26.37
N LEU A 13 -0.85 -23.52 25.27
CA LEU A 13 0.46 -22.93 25.00
C LEU A 13 0.72 -21.72 25.89
N ARG A 14 1.89 -21.70 26.52
CA ARG A 14 2.34 -20.59 27.35
C ARG A 14 2.91 -19.48 26.46
N GLU A 15 2.24 -18.34 26.45
CA GLU A 15 2.80 -17.11 25.87
C GLU A 15 3.86 -16.52 26.80
N GLU A 16 5.05 -16.29 26.28
CA GLU A 16 6.10 -15.55 26.98
C GLU A 16 6.47 -14.30 26.17
N LYS A 17 6.61 -13.16 26.87
CA LYS A 17 7.10 -11.93 26.26
C LYS A 17 8.61 -12.00 26.12
N LEU A 18 9.08 -11.97 24.88
CA LEU A 18 10.51 -11.82 24.60
C LEU A 18 10.98 -10.43 25.03
N THR A 19 12.15 -10.36 25.65
CA THR A 19 12.81 -9.10 26.02
C THR A 19 13.86 -8.74 24.96
N GLY A 20 13.89 -7.47 24.54
CA GLY A 20 14.86 -6.95 23.56
C GLY A 20 14.18 -6.36 22.32
N ASP A 21 15.00 -5.91 21.37
CA ASP A 21 14.53 -5.28 20.13
C ASP A 21 14.44 -6.28 18.98
N LEU A 22 13.32 -6.27 18.27
CA LEU A 22 13.17 -6.99 17.01
C LEU A 22 13.39 -6.01 15.85
N LEU A 23 14.57 -6.08 15.23
CA LEU A 23 14.84 -5.34 14.00
C LEU A 23 13.98 -5.87 12.86
N HIS A 24 12.89 -5.17 12.54
CA HIS A 24 11.96 -5.55 11.49
C HIS A 24 12.10 -4.64 10.26
N TYR A 25 12.80 -5.13 9.24
CA TYR A 25 12.87 -4.47 7.94
C TYR A 25 11.69 -4.92 7.08
N THR A 26 10.76 -4.00 6.84
CA THR A 26 9.52 -4.29 6.08
C THR A 26 9.80 -4.71 4.63
N TYR A 27 10.95 -4.28 4.09
CA TYR A 27 11.38 -4.48 2.71
C TYR A 27 12.87 -4.85 2.67
N ARG A 28 13.26 -5.63 1.66
CA ARG A 28 14.65 -6.07 1.45
C ARG A 28 15.41 -5.13 0.52
N ASP A 29 14.70 -4.68 -0.51
CA ASP A 29 15.19 -3.82 -1.58
C ASP A 29 13.99 -3.13 -2.25
N LEU A 30 14.27 -2.29 -3.25
CA LEU A 30 13.26 -1.53 -3.97
C LEU A 30 12.32 -2.42 -4.81
N ASN A 31 12.81 -3.51 -5.39
CA ASN A 31 11.97 -4.43 -6.16
C ASN A 31 10.96 -5.12 -5.23
N HIS A 32 11.43 -5.63 -4.08
CA HIS A 32 10.57 -6.22 -3.07
C HIS A 32 9.52 -5.20 -2.58
N TYR A 33 9.90 -3.93 -2.39
CA TYR A 33 8.94 -2.88 -2.08
C TYR A 33 7.85 -2.74 -3.16
N LEU A 34 8.24 -2.65 -4.44
CA LEU A 34 7.30 -2.42 -5.53
C LEU A 34 6.32 -3.59 -5.70
N VAL A 35 6.83 -4.83 -5.69
CA VAL A 35 5.99 -6.04 -5.79
C VAL A 35 5.02 -6.12 -4.61
N LYS A 36 5.51 -5.89 -3.39
CA LYS A 36 4.68 -5.93 -2.19
C LYS A 36 3.65 -4.79 -2.17
N SER A 37 4.02 -3.59 -2.61
CA SER A 37 3.11 -2.45 -2.75
C SER A 37 2.00 -2.72 -3.76
N ALA A 38 2.30 -3.37 -4.89
CA ALA A 38 1.30 -3.76 -5.88
C ALA A 38 0.30 -4.75 -5.29
N HIS A 39 0.78 -5.78 -4.58
CA HIS A 39 -0.08 -6.76 -3.91
C HIS A 39 -1.00 -6.14 -2.86
N TYR A 40 -0.49 -5.23 -2.02
CA TYR A 40 -1.33 -4.51 -1.07
C TYR A 40 -2.34 -3.56 -1.74
N ALA A 41 -1.95 -2.92 -2.84
CA ALA A 41 -2.86 -2.07 -3.60
C ALA A 41 -4.02 -2.88 -4.17
N GLU A 42 -3.72 -4.04 -4.74
CA GLU A 42 -4.71 -5.00 -5.25
C GLU A 42 -5.67 -5.45 -4.15
N ALA A 43 -5.14 -5.90 -3.01
CA ALA A 43 -5.94 -6.35 -1.88
C ALA A 43 -6.85 -5.24 -1.33
N TRP A 44 -6.33 -4.01 -1.25
CA TRP A 44 -7.09 -2.84 -0.81
C TRP A 44 -8.22 -2.49 -1.78
N ALA A 45 -7.92 -2.48 -3.08
CA ALA A 45 -8.88 -2.18 -4.13
C ALA A 45 -9.97 -3.24 -4.19
N GLN A 46 -9.62 -4.52 -4.15
CA GLN A 46 -10.58 -5.63 -4.11
C GLN A 46 -11.53 -5.51 -2.91
N GLN A 47 -10.99 -5.26 -1.71
CA GLN A 47 -11.81 -5.10 -0.51
C GLN A 47 -12.79 -3.90 -0.62
N ARG A 48 -12.38 -2.81 -1.28
CA ARG A 48 -13.23 -1.63 -1.51
C ARG A 48 -14.29 -1.89 -2.57
N TYR A 49 -13.91 -2.58 -3.64
CA TYR A 49 -14.81 -3.00 -4.71
C TYR A 49 -15.94 -3.89 -4.18
N GLU A 50 -15.61 -4.89 -3.37
CA GLU A 50 -16.59 -5.78 -2.70
C GLU A 50 -17.56 -5.02 -1.78
N LYS A 51 -17.15 -3.86 -1.25
CA LYS A 51 -18.00 -2.96 -0.45
C LYS A 51 -18.78 -1.95 -1.32
N GLY A 52 -18.81 -2.13 -2.64
CA GLY A 52 -19.49 -1.24 -3.58
C GLY A 52 -18.89 0.17 -3.68
N LYS A 53 -17.64 0.38 -3.23
CA LYS A 53 -17.02 1.71 -3.25
C LYS A 53 -16.42 1.97 -4.63
N LYS A 54 -16.91 3.02 -5.28
CA LYS A 54 -16.36 3.52 -6.54
C LYS A 54 -15.18 4.48 -6.30
N GLY A 55 -14.31 4.57 -7.29
CA GLY A 55 -13.20 5.53 -7.33
C GLY A 55 -13.15 6.24 -8.67
N SER A 56 -12.29 7.26 -8.77
CA SER A 56 -11.97 7.98 -10.01
C SER A 56 -10.47 8.22 -10.11
N LEU A 57 -9.96 8.40 -11.33
CA LEU A 57 -8.57 8.80 -11.53
C LEU A 57 -8.22 10.13 -10.85
N LEU A 58 -9.16 11.08 -10.83
CA LEU A 58 -8.98 12.34 -10.12
C LEU A 58 -8.79 12.12 -8.62
N GLN A 59 -9.59 11.26 -7.99
CA GLN A 59 -9.39 10.89 -6.59
C GLN A 59 -8.03 10.21 -6.38
N ALA A 60 -7.61 9.32 -7.28
CA ALA A 60 -6.30 8.69 -7.20
C ALA A 60 -5.17 9.73 -7.21
N PHE A 61 -5.25 10.70 -8.12
CA PHE A 61 -4.29 11.80 -8.21
C PHE A 61 -4.27 12.69 -6.96
N ILE A 62 -5.44 13.15 -6.50
CA ILE A 62 -5.55 13.99 -5.30
C ILE A 62 -5.00 13.26 -4.07
N HIS A 63 -5.32 11.97 -3.89
CA HIS A 63 -4.78 11.18 -2.79
C HIS A 63 -3.27 10.95 -2.90
N GLY A 64 -2.75 10.74 -4.12
CA GLY A 64 -1.31 10.65 -4.37
C GLY A 64 -0.57 11.93 -4.01
N VAL A 65 -1.02 13.08 -4.54
CA VAL A 65 -0.44 14.40 -4.25
C VAL A 65 -0.56 14.74 -2.77
N GLY A 66 -1.73 14.52 -2.16
CA GLY A 66 -1.93 14.75 -0.73
C GLY A 66 -1.02 13.88 0.14
N CYS A 67 -0.76 12.63 -0.28
CA CYS A 67 0.20 11.75 0.39
C CYS A 67 1.64 12.29 0.27
N PHE A 68 2.04 12.73 -0.93
CA PHE A 68 3.35 13.34 -1.13
C PHE A 68 3.55 14.57 -0.25
N VAL A 69 2.60 15.52 -0.29
CA VAL A 69 2.64 16.74 0.53
C VAL A 69 2.73 16.39 2.01
N LYS A 70 1.95 15.40 2.46
CA LYS A 70 1.97 14.94 3.85
C LYS A 70 3.34 14.34 4.23
N MET A 71 3.91 13.48 3.40
CA MET A 71 5.19 12.82 3.69
C MET A 71 6.37 13.80 3.59
N TYR A 72 6.40 14.61 2.55
CA TYR A 72 7.54 15.45 2.24
C TYR A 72 7.52 16.75 3.05
N LEU A 73 6.39 17.46 3.11
CA LEU A 73 6.30 18.77 3.77
C LEU A 73 5.84 18.64 5.22
N VAL A 74 4.69 18.00 5.47
CA VAL A 74 4.07 17.98 6.82
C VAL A 74 4.90 17.13 7.79
N ARG A 75 5.44 16.00 7.33
CA ARG A 75 6.36 15.16 8.11
C ARG A 75 7.83 15.55 7.97
N ALA A 76 8.10 16.69 7.34
CA ALA A 76 9.45 17.20 7.12
C ALA A 76 10.42 16.18 6.50
N GLY A 77 9.94 15.30 5.62
CA GLY A 77 10.78 14.32 4.91
C GLY A 77 11.88 14.98 4.06
N PHE A 78 11.74 16.26 3.71
CA PHE A 78 12.83 17.01 3.08
C PHE A 78 14.10 17.10 3.97
N LEU A 79 13.99 16.94 5.29
CA LEU A 79 15.14 16.90 6.22
C LEU A 79 16.00 15.65 6.04
N ASP A 80 15.41 14.56 5.54
CA ASP A 80 16.13 13.31 5.22
C ASP A 80 16.79 13.37 3.82
N GLY A 81 16.74 14.52 3.16
CA GLY A 81 17.32 14.77 1.84
C GLY A 81 16.78 13.83 0.77
N ARG A 82 17.69 13.14 0.06
CA ARG A 82 17.33 12.26 -1.07
C ARG A 82 16.49 11.05 -0.62
N GLN A 83 16.73 10.54 0.60
CA GLN A 83 16.00 9.38 1.10
C GLN A 83 14.56 9.73 1.44
N GLY A 84 14.33 10.88 2.07
CA GLY A 84 12.98 11.35 2.35
C GLY A 84 12.19 11.69 1.08
N LEU A 85 12.86 12.24 0.06
CA LEU A 85 12.24 12.43 -1.26
C LEU A 85 11.80 11.09 -1.87
N LEU A 86 12.69 10.09 -1.88
CA LEU A 86 12.39 8.76 -2.39
C LEU A 86 11.20 8.13 -1.65
N LEU A 87 11.19 8.19 -0.31
CA LEU A 87 10.09 7.65 0.51
C LEU A 87 8.76 8.36 0.25
N ALA A 88 8.78 9.69 0.11
CA ALA A 88 7.57 10.46 -0.20
C ALA A 88 7.01 10.09 -1.58
N LEU A 89 7.88 9.93 -2.59
CA LEU A 89 7.50 9.49 -3.94
C LEU A 89 6.92 8.08 -3.94
N LEU A 90 7.59 7.13 -3.28
CA LEU A 90 7.13 5.75 -3.20
C LEU A 90 5.79 5.62 -2.46
N SER A 91 5.58 6.43 -1.42
CA SER A 91 4.33 6.48 -0.66
C SER A 91 3.17 7.09 -1.47
N ALA A 92 3.46 8.16 -2.21
CA ALA A 92 2.52 8.80 -3.12
C ALA A 92 2.14 7.85 -4.26
N HIS A 93 3.11 7.16 -4.85
CA HIS A 93 2.89 6.15 -5.88
C HIS A 93 2.01 5.00 -5.37
N SER A 94 2.35 4.41 -4.22
CA SER A 94 1.53 3.33 -3.60
C SER A 94 0.09 3.79 -3.34
N THR A 95 -0.07 5.04 -2.89
CA THR A 95 -1.39 5.63 -2.67
C THR A 95 -2.14 5.87 -3.97
N PHE A 96 -1.49 6.36 -5.01
CA PHE A 96 -2.11 6.54 -6.31
C PHE A 96 -2.58 5.19 -6.88
N VAL A 97 -1.70 4.17 -6.89
CA VAL A 97 -1.96 2.86 -7.50
C VAL A 97 -3.18 2.17 -6.89
N LYS A 98 -3.35 2.15 -5.56
CA LYS A 98 -4.52 1.49 -4.94
C LYS A 98 -5.85 2.14 -5.31
N TYR A 99 -5.90 3.46 -5.52
CA TYR A 99 -7.10 4.15 -5.96
C TYR A 99 -7.32 4.03 -7.47
N ALA A 100 -6.24 4.02 -8.26
CA ALA A 100 -6.29 3.77 -9.69
C ALA A 100 -6.79 2.35 -9.98
N ASP A 101 -6.28 1.33 -9.27
CA ASP A 101 -6.73 -0.06 -9.40
C ASP A 101 -8.23 -0.20 -9.06
N LEU A 102 -8.69 0.47 -8.00
CA LEU A 102 -10.11 0.52 -7.68
C LEU A 102 -10.96 1.10 -8.82
N TRP A 103 -10.48 2.15 -9.49
CA TRP A 103 -11.18 2.72 -10.64
C TRP A 103 -11.17 1.78 -11.85
N VAL A 104 -10.04 1.13 -12.15
CA VAL A 104 -9.91 0.16 -13.26
C VAL A 104 -10.90 -0.99 -13.11
N ARG A 105 -11.13 -1.49 -11.88
CA ARG A 105 -12.08 -2.58 -11.60
C ARG A 105 -13.54 -2.25 -11.96
N TYR A 106 -13.91 -0.98 -12.08
CA TYR A 106 -15.24 -0.55 -12.55
C TYR A 106 -15.29 -0.25 -14.05
N GLN A 107 -14.15 -0.29 -14.74
CA GLN A 107 -14.14 -0.19 -16.19
C GLN A 107 -14.51 -1.54 -16.79
N PRO A 108 -15.36 -1.57 -17.83
CA PRO A 108 -15.56 -2.79 -18.58
C PRO A 108 -14.20 -3.25 -19.12
N ALA A 109 -13.88 -4.53 -18.97
CA ALA A 109 -12.74 -5.12 -19.66
C ALA A 109 -12.93 -4.84 -21.14
N LYS A 110 -12.13 -3.93 -21.71
CA LYS A 110 -12.01 -3.86 -23.16
C LYS A 110 -11.38 -5.19 -23.54
N GLU A 111 -12.17 -6.08 -24.13
CA GLU A 111 -11.62 -7.23 -24.84
C GLU A 111 -10.48 -6.71 -25.71
N GLU A 112 -9.26 -7.14 -25.40
CA GLU A 112 -8.12 -6.96 -26.28
C GLU A 112 -8.48 -7.69 -27.56
N LYS A 113 -9.06 -6.95 -28.51
CA LYS A 113 -9.01 -7.32 -29.93
C LYS A 113 -7.52 -7.40 -30.26
N GLN A 114 -7.05 -8.64 -30.23
CA GLN A 114 -5.75 -9.12 -30.68
C GLN A 114 -5.17 -8.18 -31.74
N ARG A 115 -4.03 -7.56 -31.40
CA ARG A 115 -3.06 -7.08 -32.37
C ARG A 115 -1.83 -7.96 -32.28
#